data_AF-A0A7C6S3V7-F1
#
_entry.id   AF-A0A7C6S3V7-F1
#
_cell.length_a   1.000
_cell.length_b   1.000
_cell.length_c   1.000
_cell.angle_alpha   90.00
_cell.angle_beta   90.00
_cell.angle_gamma   90.00
#
_symmetry.space_group_name_H-M   'P 1'
#
loop_
_entity.id
_entity.type
_entity.pdbx_description
1 polymer ?
#
loop_
_entity_poly.entity_id
_entity_poly.type
_entity_poly.pdbx_seq_one_letter_code
_entity_poly.pdbx_strand_id
1 'polypeptide(L)' 'SLFMQQLSFPNVGMATAYGFGSGIGWLLAIVGLAAIRERLQYSNVPKPLKGLGITFIVVALMGIAFMSFSGIDI' A
#
# COMPACT_ATOMS: atom_id res chain seq x y z
N SER A 1 -26.81 5.09 10.74
CA SER A 1 -25.84 6.13 10.34
C SER A 1 -24.40 5.59 10.24
N LEU A 2 -24.20 4.31 9.92
CA LEU A 2 -22.89 3.62 9.96
C LEU A 2 -22.07 3.72 8.65
N PHE A 3 -22.63 4.26 7.56
CA PHE A 3 -22.04 4.12 6.21
C PHE A 3 -21.64 5.42 5.51
N MET A 4 -21.82 6.57 6.17
CA MET A 4 -21.26 7.83 5.67
C MET A 4 -20.45 8.46 6.79
N GLN A 5 -19.19 8.04 6.92
CA GLN A 5 -18.20 8.93 7.53
C GLN A 5 -18.00 10.08 6.56
N GLN A 6 -18.78 11.14 6.77
CA GLN A 6 -18.54 12.41 6.12
C GLN A 6 -17.21 12.90 6.69
N LEU A 7 -16.14 12.79 5.89
CA LEU A 7 -14.90 13.51 6.16
C LEU A 7 -15.28 14.99 6.03
N SER A 8 -15.78 15.56 7.12
CA SER A 8 -16.15 16.96 7.22
C SER A 8 -14.86 17.76 7.17
N PHE A 9 -14.32 17.97 5.97
CA PHE A 9 -13.15 18.81 5.77
C PHE A 9 -13.58 20.26 6.03
N PRO A 10 -13.12 20.89 7.14
CA PRO A 10 -13.54 22.25 7.47
C PRO A 10 -13.00 23.28 6.47
N ASN A 11 -11.91 22.94 5.78
CA ASN A 11 -11.20 23.81 4.85
C ASN A 11 -10.67 23.03 3.64
N VAL A 12 -10.63 23.68 2.48
CA VAL A 12 -10.04 23.13 1.24
C VAL A 12 -8.59 22.69 1.47
N GLY A 13 -7.83 23.42 2.30
CA GLY A 13 -6.45 23.06 2.64
C GLY A 13 -6.30 21.69 3.31
N MET A 14 -7.24 21.29 4.18
CA MET A 14 -7.20 19.95 4.79
C MET A 14 -7.57 18.86 3.79
N ALA A 15 -8.52 19.12 2.88
CA ALA A 15 -8.87 18.19 1.81
C ALA A 15 -7.68 17.96 0.85
N THR A 16 -6.95 19.01 0.50
CA THR A 16 -5.73 18.91 -0.32
C THR A 16 -4.63 18.15 0.41
N ALA A 17 -4.37 18.43 1.69
CA ALA A 17 -3.37 17.72 2.47
C ALA A 17 -3.71 16.23 2.62
N TYR A 18 -4.98 15.90 2.88
CA TYR A 18 -5.46 14.51 2.97
C TYR A 18 -5.33 13.77 1.63
N GLY A 19 -5.77 14.40 0.52
CA GLY A 19 -5.63 13.82 -0.81
C GLY A 19 -4.16 13.64 -1.22
N PHE A 20 -3.29 14.59 -0.87
CA PHE A 20 -1.87 14.53 -1.16
C PHE A 20 -1.16 13.44 -0.34
N GLY A 21 -1.44 13.34 0.97
CA GLY A 21 -0.92 12.28 1.82
C GLY A 21 -1.40 10.88 1.39
N SER A 22 -2.68 10.75 1.05
CA SER A 22 -3.27 9.53 0.48
C SER A 22 -2.60 9.14 -0.83
N GLY A 23 -2.37 10.10 -1.74
CA GLY A 23 -1.72 9.86 -3.01
C GLY A 23 -0.26 9.42 -2.88
N ILE A 24 0.50 10.03 -1.97
CA ILE A 24 1.89 9.64 -1.70
C ILE A 24 1.96 8.22 -1.14
N GLY A 25 1.09 7.86 -0.20
CA GLY A 25 1.03 6.49 0.34
C GLY A 25 0.76 5.44 -0.74
N TRP A 26 -0.16 5.75 -1.66
CA TRP A 26 -0.49 4.86 -2.78
C TRP A 26 0.66 4.73 -3.79
N LEU A 27 1.35 5.83 -4.10
CA LEU A 27 2.54 5.81 -4.95
C LEU A 27 3.63 4.91 -4.34
N LEU A 28 3.93 5.08 -3.06
CA LEU A 28 4.91 4.26 -2.34
C LEU A 28 4.56 2.77 -2.37
N ALA A 29 3.28 2.42 -2.23
CA ALA A 29 2.82 1.05 -2.33
C ALA A 29 3.07 0.43 -3.72
N ILE A 30 2.81 1.18 -4.80
CA ILE A 30 3.03 0.69 -6.17
C ILE A 30 4.52 0.54 -6.47
N VAL A 31 5.33 1.53 -6.09
CA VAL A 31 6.79 1.48 -6.31
C VAL A 31 7.41 0.32 -5.53
N GLY A 32 6.99 0.11 -4.27
CA GLY A 32 7.43 -1.03 -3.47
C GLY A 32 7.08 -2.37 -4.11
N LEU A 33 5.85 -2.52 -4.60
CA LEU A 33 5.43 -3.73 -5.31
C LEU A 33 6.24 -3.96 -6.59
N ALA A 34 6.50 -2.90 -7.36
CA ALA A 34 7.31 -2.98 -8.58
C ALA A 34 8.75 -3.42 -8.29
N ALA A 35 9.39 -2.82 -7.27
CA ALA A 35 10.75 -3.16 -6.85
C ALA A 35 10.87 -4.61 -6.39
N ILE A 36 9.88 -5.12 -5.63
CA ILE A 36 9.87 -6.53 -5.19
C ILE A 36 9.66 -7.46 -6.39
N ARG A 37 8.79 -7.10 -7.34
CA ARG A 37 8.58 -7.89 -8.57
C ARG A 37 9.84 -7.97 -9.43
N GLU A 38 10.58 -6.87 -9.55
CA GLU A 38 11.87 -6.84 -10.25
C GLU A 38 12.90 -7.75 -9.57
N ARG A 39 13.08 -7.61 -8.24
CA ARG A 39 13.96 -8.49 -7.43
C ARG A 39 13.61 -9.98 -7.55
N LEU A 40 12.32 -10.30 -7.64
CA LEU A 40 11.84 -11.68 -7.78
C LEU A 40 12.13 -12.28 -9.16
N GLN A 41 12.19 -11.47 -10.22
CA GLN A 41 12.58 -11.95 -11.56
C GLN A 41 14.03 -12.39 -11.62
N TYR A 42 14.91 -11.76 -10.83
CA TYR A 42 16.32 -12.14 -10.71
C TYR A 42 16.58 -13.31 -9.75
N SER A 43 15.56 -13.74 -8.98
CA SER A 43 15.69 -14.81 -8.00
C SER A 43 15.21 -16.16 -8.56
N ASN A 44 15.80 -17.26 -8.08
CA ASN A 44 15.44 -18.62 -8.48
C ASN A 44 14.09 -19.05 -7.88
N VAL A 45 12.98 -18.51 -8.41
CA VAL A 45 11.62 -18.84 -7.94
C VAL A 45 11.21 -20.21 -8.50
N PRO A 46 10.74 -21.17 -7.67
CA PRO A 46 10.32 -22.49 -8.13
C PRO A 46 9.15 -22.39 -9.13
N LYS A 47 9.22 -23.17 -10.23
CA LYS A 47 8.30 -23.13 -11.39
C LYS A 47 6.78 -23.05 -11.05
N PRO A 48 6.22 -23.77 -10.05
CA PRO A 48 4.79 -23.69 -9.75
C PRO A 48 4.34 -22.43 -9.00
N LEU A 49 5.27 -21.64 -8.43
CA LEU A 49 4.96 -20.42 -7.66
C LEU A 49 5.29 -19.12 -8.42
N LYS A 50 5.86 -19.24 -9.63
CA LYS A 50 6.15 -18.09 -10.50
C LYS A 50 4.86 -17.45 -11.01
N GLY A 51 4.78 -16.13 -10.89
CA GLY A 51 3.66 -15.34 -11.41
C GLY A 51 2.69 -14.91 -10.32
N LEU A 52 1.55 -15.60 -10.20
CA LEU A 52 0.44 -15.15 -9.36
C LEU A 52 0.63 -15.48 -7.87
N GLY A 53 1.06 -16.70 -7.53
CA GLY A 53 1.17 -17.15 -6.15
C GLY A 53 2.14 -16.31 -5.31
N ILE A 54 3.35 -16.06 -5.83
CA ILE A 54 4.34 -15.25 -5.11
C ILE A 54 3.92 -13.77 -5.00
N THR A 55 3.18 -13.26 -5.98
CA THR A 55 2.70 -11.87 -5.94
C THR A 55 1.68 -11.69 -4.80
N PHE A 56 0.78 -12.65 -4.56
CA PHE A 56 -0.14 -12.59 -3.43
C PHE A 56 0.59 -12.62 -2.08
N ILE A 57 1.61 -13.47 -1.94
CA ILE A 57 2.42 -13.55 -0.71
C ILE A 57 3.14 -12.21 -0.46
N VAL A 58 3.73 -11.62 -1.51
CA VAL A 58 4.38 -10.30 -1.41
C VAL A 58 3.40 -9.22 -1.00
N VAL A 59 2.21 -9.16 -1.62
CA VAL A 59 1.19 -8.16 -1.28
C VAL A 59 0.71 -8.33 0.16
N ALA A 60 0.54 -9.58 0.63
CA ALA A 60 0.18 -9.85 2.02
C ALA A 60 1.27 -9.38 3.01
N LEU A 61 2.54 -9.71 2.74
CA LEU A 61 3.67 -9.26 3.56
C LEU A 61 3.83 -7.73 3.54
N MET A 62 3.61 -7.11 2.39
CA MET A 62 3.62 -5.65 2.24
C MET A 62 2.48 -5.00 3.04
N GLY A 63 1.31 -5.62 3.10
CA GLY A 63 0.21 -5.19 3.97
C GLY A 63 0.57 -5.22 5.45
N ILE A 64 1.26 -6.27 5.91
CA ILE A 64 1.76 -6.37 7.29
C ILE A 64 2.81 -5.30 7.58
N ALA A 65 3.69 -5.01 6.61
CA ALA A 65 4.67 -3.93 6.73
C ALA A 65 3.98 -2.56 6.85
N PHE A 66 2.94 -2.29 6.06
CA PHE A 66 2.18 -1.05 6.16
C PHE A 66 1.38 -0.94 7.47
N MET A 67 0.87 -2.06 7.99
CA MET A 67 0.19 -2.11 9.29
C MET A 67 1.12 -1.76 10.46
N SER A 68 2.44 -1.88 10.28
CA SER A 68 3.41 -1.42 11.29
C SER A 68 3.39 0.10 11.47
N PHE A 69 2.92 0.86 10.48
CA PHE A 69 2.76 2.32 10.57
C PHE A 69 1.41 2.75 11.14
N SER A 70 0.43 1.84 11.30
CA SER A 70 -0.90 2.19 11.81
C SER A 70 -0.97 2.38 13.32
N GLY A 71 0.11 2.08 14.06
CA GLY A 71 0.21 2.33 15.50
C GLY A 71 0.80 3.70 15.86
N ILE A 72 1.11 4.52 14.86
CA ILE A 72 1.60 5.89 15.06
C ILE A 72 0.39 6.81 15.17
N ASP A 73 -0.09 7.03 16.40
CA ASP A 73 -1.07 8.06 16.71
C ASP A 73 -0.34 9.40 16.93
N ILE A 74 -0.59 10.38 16.05
CA ILE A 74 -0.12 11.77 16.16
C ILE A 74 -1.34 12.69 16.20
#